data_AF-A0A938NV15-F1
#
_entry.id   AF-A0A938NV15-F1
#
_cell.length_a   1.000
_cell.length_b   1.000
_cell.length_c   1.000
_cell.angle_alpha   90.00
_cell.angle_beta   90.00
_cell.angle_gamma   90.00
#
_symmetry.space_group_name_H-M   'P 1'
#
loop_
_entity.id
_entity.type
_entity.pdbx_description
1 polymer ?
#
loop_
_entity_poly.entity_id
_entity_poly.type
_entity_poly.pdbx_seq_one_letter_code
_entity_poly.pdbx_strand_id
1 'polypeptide(L)'
;MFTGIVTDMGKIISRRIKGDSIYFIVEPTTKNYLKDIKKGDSIAINGACMTITGKKGNQFNFTTINESLSKTNLSVLKTGEYVNLEKPMRINATLDGHIVQGHVDTTGKVHKINKLKDSREYFFTFDSKYRNNIIYVGSIAINGVSLTVAQIEKETKKEVLIKIAIIPHTYEVTNFRYMKIGDPVNIEFDMLGKYVLKIIKNENLKL
;
A
#
# COMPACT_ATOMS: atom_id res chain seq x y z
N MET A 1 -7.55 7.57 8.02
CA MET A 1 -6.23 7.07 8.43
C MET A 1 -6.33 5.59 8.71
N PHE A 2 -5.21 4.90 8.55
CA PHE A 2 -5.04 3.45 8.59
C PHE A 2 -3.82 3.11 9.44
N THR A 3 -3.59 1.82 9.64
CA THR A 3 -2.50 1.27 10.45
C THR A 3 -1.49 0.48 9.62
N GLY A 4 -1.87 0.15 8.38
CA GLY A 4 -1.13 -0.76 7.53
C GLY A 4 -1.35 -2.23 7.90
N ILE A 5 -2.36 -2.54 8.71
CA ILE A 5 -2.75 -3.92 9.02
C ILE A 5 -3.89 -4.31 8.09
N VAL A 6 -3.55 -5.10 7.06
CA VAL A 6 -4.52 -5.56 6.08
C VAL A 6 -5.53 -6.49 6.76
N THR A 7 -6.81 -6.18 6.59
CA THR A 7 -7.92 -6.90 7.23
C THR A 7 -8.66 -7.84 6.27
N ASP A 8 -8.49 -7.69 4.96
CA ASP A 8 -9.01 -8.62 3.95
C ASP A 8 -8.25 -8.45 2.62
N MET A 9 -8.41 -9.41 1.71
CA MET A 9 -8.07 -9.21 0.30
C MET A 9 -9.35 -8.98 -0.51
N GLY A 10 -9.23 -8.27 -1.62
CA GLY A 10 -10.32 -8.08 -2.57
C GLY A 10 -9.93 -8.54 -3.96
N LYS A 11 -10.83 -9.24 -4.65
CA LYS A 11 -10.66 -9.58 -6.06
C LYS A 11 -11.26 -8.46 -6.93
N ILE A 12 -10.52 -7.99 -7.93
CA ILE A 12 -11.04 -7.06 -8.93
C ILE A 12 -12.02 -7.84 -9.84
N ILE A 13 -13.31 -7.53 -9.73
CA ILE A 13 -14.37 -8.15 -10.55
C ILE A 13 -14.57 -7.42 -11.87
N SER A 14 -14.40 -6.10 -11.87
CA SER A 14 -14.51 -5.29 -13.07
C SER A 14 -13.58 -4.10 -13.03
N ARG A 15 -13.07 -3.75 -14.20
CA ARG A 15 -12.28 -2.54 -14.46
C ARG A 15 -12.77 -1.91 -15.76
N ARG A 16 -13.22 -0.66 -15.70
CA ARG A 16 -13.68 0.10 -16.87
C ARG A 16 -13.01 1.46 -16.92
N ILE A 17 -12.31 1.73 -18.02
CA ILE A 17 -11.74 3.06 -18.29
C ILE A 17 -12.84 3.92 -18.92
N LYS A 18 -12.99 5.17 -18.48
CA LYS A 18 -13.84 6.18 -19.11
C LYS A 18 -13.19 7.55 -18.93
N GLY A 19 -12.73 8.15 -20.03
CA GLY A 19 -11.88 9.34 -20.00
C GLY A 19 -10.61 9.05 -19.19
N ASP A 20 -10.21 10.00 -18.34
CA ASP A 20 -9.01 9.90 -17.49
C ASP A 20 -9.26 9.19 -16.15
N SER A 21 -10.38 8.48 -16.03
CA SER A 21 -10.79 7.78 -14.81
C SER A 21 -10.96 6.29 -15.04
N ILE A 22 -10.66 5.51 -14.00
CA ILE A 22 -10.91 4.06 -13.98
C ILE A 22 -11.92 3.76 -12.88
N TYR A 23 -12.94 2.99 -13.26
CA TYR A 23 -14.01 2.53 -12.39
C TYR A 23 -13.75 1.06 -12.08
N PHE A 24 -13.71 0.74 -10.80
CA PHE A 24 -13.46 -0.61 -10.31
C PHE A 24 -14.69 -1.15 -9.57
N ILE A 25 -14.87 -2.46 -9.67
CA ILE A 25 -15.73 -3.25 -8.80
C ILE A 25 -14.85 -4.29 -8.12
N VAL A 26 -14.90 -4.34 -6.79
CA VAL A 26 -14.07 -5.23 -5.96
C VAL A 26 -14.96 -6.05 -5.05
N GLU A 27 -14.63 -7.34 -4.95
CA GLU A 27 -15.28 -8.28 -4.04
C GLU A 27 -14.26 -8.71 -2.97
N PRO A 28 -14.45 -8.32 -1.69
CA PRO A 28 -13.66 -8.83 -0.59
C PRO A 28 -13.79 -10.34 -0.45
N THR A 29 -12.71 -11.02 -0.05
CA THR A 29 -12.69 -12.47 0.12
C THR A 29 -13.48 -12.92 1.34
N THR A 30 -13.60 -12.05 2.35
CA THR A 30 -14.40 -12.31 3.53
C THR A 30 -15.86 -11.90 3.30
N LYS A 31 -16.79 -12.82 3.58
CA LYS A 31 -18.23 -12.52 3.57
C LYS A 31 -18.56 -11.47 4.62
N ASN A 32 -19.47 -10.56 4.28
CA ASN A 32 -19.91 -9.47 5.17
C ASN A 32 -18.78 -8.50 5.58
N TYR A 33 -17.65 -8.48 4.85
CA TYR A 33 -16.60 -7.50 5.09
C TYR A 33 -17.14 -6.07 5.02
N LEU A 34 -18.14 -5.80 4.17
CA LEU A 34 -18.70 -4.47 3.97
C LEU A 34 -19.91 -4.14 4.88
N LYS A 35 -20.15 -4.91 5.96
CA LYS A 35 -21.36 -4.76 6.79
C LYS A 35 -21.52 -3.38 7.42
N ASP A 36 -20.42 -2.77 7.83
CA ASP A 36 -20.32 -1.47 8.52
C ASP A 36 -19.80 -0.35 7.61
N ILE A 37 -19.82 -0.59 6.30
CA ILE A 37 -19.30 0.32 5.28
C ILE A 37 -20.46 0.87 4.44
N LYS A 38 -20.48 2.19 4.23
CA LYS A 38 -21.45 2.92 3.41
C LYS A 38 -20.78 3.67 2.26
N LYS A 39 -21.59 4.13 1.30
CA LYS A 39 -21.14 5.03 0.24
C LYS A 39 -20.58 6.32 0.87
N GLY A 40 -19.44 6.78 0.38
CA GLY A 40 -18.72 7.92 0.92
C GLY A 40 -17.67 7.57 1.98
N ASP A 41 -17.68 6.35 2.53
CA ASP A 41 -16.59 5.90 3.39
C ASP A 41 -15.32 5.63 2.58
N SER A 42 -14.19 5.65 3.27
CA SER A 42 -12.88 5.31 2.70
C SER A 42 -12.51 3.85 2.96
N ILE A 43 -11.80 3.23 2.03
CA ILE A 43 -11.06 1.97 2.22
C ILE A 43 -9.69 2.16 1.58
N ALA A 44 -8.63 1.71 2.25
CA ALA A 44 -7.32 1.61 1.64
C ALA A 44 -7.27 0.37 0.73
N ILE A 45 -6.94 0.60 -0.55
CA ILE A 45 -6.83 -0.43 -1.59
C ILE A 45 -5.38 -0.45 -2.07
N ASN A 46 -4.66 -1.53 -1.76
CA ASN A 46 -3.19 -1.56 -1.87
C ASN A 46 -2.54 -0.33 -1.20
N GLY A 47 -3.07 0.11 -0.06
CA GLY A 47 -2.59 1.29 0.66
C GLY A 47 -2.97 2.64 0.03
N ALA A 48 -3.72 2.69 -1.06
CA ALA A 48 -4.27 3.95 -1.57
C ALA A 48 -5.67 4.18 -0.99
N CYS A 49 -5.89 5.31 -0.33
CA CYS A 49 -7.18 5.69 0.24
C CYS A 49 -8.19 5.96 -0.88
N MET A 50 -9.24 5.15 -0.97
CA MET A 50 -10.27 5.26 -2.00
C MET A 50 -11.65 5.45 -1.38
N THR A 51 -12.41 6.38 -1.93
CA THR A 51 -13.81 6.62 -1.52
C THR A 51 -14.74 5.68 -2.24
N ILE A 52 -15.61 5.02 -1.48
CA ILE A 52 -16.60 4.09 -2.02
C ILE A 52 -17.71 4.86 -2.71
N THR A 53 -17.94 4.55 -3.98
CA THR A 53 -18.96 5.18 -4.81
C THR A 53 -20.26 4.37 -4.88
N GLY A 54 -20.23 3.10 -4.51
CA GLY A 54 -21.40 2.23 -4.42
C GLY A 54 -21.11 0.88 -3.76
N LYS A 55 -22.16 0.20 -3.31
CA LYS A 55 -22.10 -1.14 -2.71
C LYS A 55 -23.29 -1.98 -3.19
N LYS A 56 -23.06 -3.24 -3.56
CA LYS A 56 -24.09 -4.22 -3.91
C LYS A 56 -23.67 -5.61 -3.40
N GLY A 57 -24.42 -6.18 -2.48
CA GLY A 57 -24.04 -7.46 -1.84
C GLY A 57 -22.66 -7.35 -1.16
N ASN A 58 -21.76 -8.28 -1.46
CA ASN A 58 -20.37 -8.24 -1.00
C ASN A 58 -19.43 -7.50 -1.97
N GLN A 59 -19.95 -6.69 -2.89
CA GLN A 59 -19.13 -5.93 -3.83
C GLN A 59 -19.22 -4.44 -3.54
N PHE A 60 -18.12 -3.73 -3.73
CA PHE A 60 -18.08 -2.28 -3.67
C PHE A 60 -17.39 -1.69 -4.88
N ASN A 61 -17.73 -0.43 -5.17
CA ASN A 61 -17.21 0.31 -6.30
C ASN A 61 -16.38 1.48 -5.80
N PHE A 62 -15.34 1.82 -6.55
CA PHE A 62 -14.61 3.07 -6.38
C PHE A 62 -14.16 3.60 -7.74
N THR A 63 -13.88 4.90 -7.78
CA THR A 63 -13.37 5.58 -8.98
C THR A 63 -12.00 6.14 -8.65
N THR A 64 -11.03 5.88 -9.52
CA THR A 64 -9.69 6.45 -9.42
C THR A 64 -9.49 7.47 -10.53
N ILE A 65 -8.97 8.64 -10.16
CA ILE A 65 -8.67 9.74 -11.07
C ILE A 65 -7.19 9.73 -11.48
N ASN A 66 -6.86 10.47 -12.55
CA ASN A 66 -5.51 10.52 -13.12
C ASN A 66 -4.40 10.78 -12.08
N GLU A 67 -4.61 11.69 -11.13
CA GLU A 67 -3.60 11.97 -10.09
C GLU A 67 -3.24 10.70 -9.30
N SER A 68 -4.23 9.98 -8.77
CA SER A 68 -3.99 8.72 -8.05
C SER A 68 -3.43 7.63 -8.98
N LEU A 69 -3.90 7.56 -10.24
CA LEU A 69 -3.40 6.59 -11.21
C LEU A 69 -1.92 6.78 -11.55
N SER A 70 -1.45 8.03 -11.58
CA SER A 70 -0.04 8.36 -11.88
C SER A 70 0.93 7.97 -10.76
N LYS A 71 0.44 7.81 -9.52
CA LYS A 71 1.23 7.55 -8.32
C LYS A 71 1.05 6.14 -7.76
N THR A 72 0.14 5.34 -8.31
CA THR A 72 -0.23 4.01 -7.77
C THR A 72 -0.22 2.93 -8.85
N ASN A 73 -0.11 1.68 -8.41
CA ASN A 73 -0.27 0.50 -9.24
C ASN A 73 -1.72 0.25 -9.70
N LEU A 74 -2.69 1.04 -9.25
CA LEU A 74 -4.09 0.94 -9.67
C LEU A 74 -4.26 1.14 -11.19
N SER A 75 -3.36 1.89 -11.83
CA SER A 75 -3.35 2.12 -13.27
C SER A 75 -3.19 0.84 -14.09
N VAL A 76 -2.40 -0.12 -13.58
CA VAL A 76 -2.06 -1.36 -14.28
C VAL A 76 -2.84 -2.58 -13.81
N LEU A 77 -3.61 -2.47 -12.72
CA LEU A 77 -4.42 -3.57 -12.20
C LEU A 77 -5.39 -4.10 -13.25
N LYS A 78 -5.65 -5.41 -13.21
CA LYS A 78 -6.55 -6.10 -14.13
C LYS A 78 -7.66 -6.83 -13.40
N THR A 79 -8.75 -7.11 -14.12
CA THR A 79 -9.80 -8.01 -13.64
C THR A 79 -9.19 -9.37 -13.29
N GLY A 80 -9.58 -9.92 -12.14
CA GLY A 80 -9.10 -11.19 -11.62
C GLY A 80 -7.94 -11.08 -10.63
N GLU A 81 -7.23 -9.93 -10.59
CA GLU A 81 -6.14 -9.70 -9.63
C GLU A 81 -6.66 -9.40 -8.22
N TYR A 82 -5.80 -9.59 -7.22
CA TYR A 82 -6.10 -9.36 -5.81
C TYR A 82 -5.42 -8.10 -5.29
N VAL A 83 -6.15 -7.35 -4.46
CA VAL A 83 -5.70 -6.14 -3.77
C VAL A 83 -5.82 -6.31 -2.26
N ASN A 84 -4.94 -5.69 -1.50
CA ASN A 84 -5.08 -5.58 -0.05
C ASN A 84 -6.17 -4.58 0.30
N LEU A 85 -6.98 -4.90 1.30
CA LEU A 85 -8.04 -4.04 1.82
C LEU A 85 -7.82 -3.77 3.30
N GLU A 86 -7.88 -2.49 3.67
CA GLU A 86 -7.91 -2.05 5.07
C GLU A 86 -8.99 -0.97 5.25
N LYS A 87 -9.81 -1.12 6.29
CA LYS A 87 -10.79 -0.10 6.68
C LYS A 87 -10.11 0.98 7.52
N PRO A 88 -10.65 2.21 7.53
CA PRO A 88 -10.14 3.27 8.37
C PRO A 88 -10.17 2.86 9.84
N MET A 89 -9.10 3.21 10.55
CA MET A 89 -8.96 2.96 11.97
C MET A 89 -10.04 3.73 12.74
N ARG A 90 -10.71 3.08 13.69
CA ARG A 90 -11.62 3.75 14.64
C ARG A 90 -10.79 4.49 15.69
N ILE A 91 -11.36 5.56 16.28
CA ILE A 91 -10.68 6.38 17.29
C ILE A 91 -10.19 5.55 18.50
N ASN A 92 -10.93 4.51 18.88
CA ASN A 92 -10.63 3.64 20.02
C ASN A 92 -9.99 2.30 19.62
N ALA A 93 -9.46 2.18 18.41
CA ALA A 93 -8.77 0.97 17.97
C ALA A 93 -7.28 0.97 18.37
N THR A 94 -6.66 -0.21 18.31
CA THR A 94 -5.21 -0.35 18.44
C THR A 94 -4.49 0.14 17.18
N LEU A 95 -3.30 0.71 17.36
CA LEU A 95 -2.37 1.05 16.28
C LEU A 95 -1.27 -0.03 16.23
N ASP A 96 -1.59 -1.19 15.65
CA ASP A 96 -0.69 -2.36 15.68
C ASP A 96 0.46 -2.26 14.66
N GLY A 97 0.30 -1.43 13.63
CA GLY A 97 1.35 -1.10 12.65
C GLY A 97 1.94 0.28 12.91
N HIS A 98 1.86 1.17 11.91
CA HIS A 98 2.25 2.58 12.04
C HIS A 98 1.20 3.48 11.40
N ILE A 99 1.35 4.80 11.50
CA ILE A 99 0.39 5.73 10.89
C ILE A 99 0.53 5.65 9.37
N VAL A 100 -0.50 5.09 8.73
CA VAL A 100 -0.64 5.06 7.27
C VAL A 100 -1.78 5.99 6.89
N GLN A 101 -1.51 6.99 6.07
CA GLN A 101 -2.50 7.96 5.60
C GLN A 101 -3.36 7.37 4.47
N GLY A 102 -2.78 6.47 3.70
CA GLY A 102 -3.34 5.99 2.45
C GLY A 102 -2.97 6.90 1.27
N HIS A 103 -1.89 7.66 1.40
CA HIS A 103 -1.40 8.63 0.43
C HIS A 103 -0.08 8.11 -0.15
N VAL A 104 -0.20 7.30 -1.18
CA VAL A 104 0.94 6.66 -1.84
C VAL A 104 1.88 7.73 -2.39
N ASP A 105 3.15 7.69 -1.94
CA ASP A 105 4.18 8.64 -2.32
C ASP A 105 4.78 8.27 -3.70
N THR A 106 4.94 6.98 -3.97
CA THR A 106 5.51 6.48 -5.22
C THR A 106 5.15 5.02 -5.50
N THR A 107 5.48 4.56 -6.70
CA THR A 107 5.50 3.13 -7.02
C THR A 107 6.92 2.59 -6.98
N GLY A 108 7.05 1.36 -6.50
CA GLY A 108 8.27 0.57 -6.59
C GLY A 108 8.03 -0.69 -7.42
N LYS A 109 9.04 -1.56 -7.47
CA LYS A 109 8.96 -2.86 -8.13
C LYS A 109 9.50 -3.97 -7.24
N VAL A 110 8.90 -5.15 -7.34
CA VAL A 110 9.48 -6.37 -6.77
C VAL A 110 10.73 -6.73 -7.56
N HIS A 111 11.90 -6.62 -6.95
CA HIS A 111 13.19 -6.91 -7.58
C HIS A 111 13.57 -8.38 -7.46
N LYS A 112 13.34 -8.98 -6.28
CA LYS A 112 13.74 -10.36 -5.97
C LYS A 112 12.86 -10.89 -4.84
N ILE A 113 12.61 -12.20 -4.85
CA ILE A 113 11.89 -12.90 -3.78
C ILE A 113 12.72 -14.13 -3.39
N ASN A 114 13.11 -14.25 -2.12
CA ASN A 114 13.70 -15.47 -1.58
C ASN A 114 12.67 -16.20 -0.73
N LYS A 115 12.49 -17.50 -1.00
CA LYS A 115 11.72 -18.38 -0.11
C LYS A 115 12.68 -19.03 0.88
N LEU A 116 12.51 -18.69 2.16
CA LEU A 116 13.23 -19.35 3.26
C LEU A 116 12.35 -20.48 3.82
N LYS A 117 12.83 -21.15 4.86
CA LYS A 117 12.12 -22.28 5.50
C LYS A 117 10.76 -21.83 6.05
N ASP A 118 10.76 -20.79 6.88
CA ASP A 118 9.59 -20.32 7.64
C ASP A 118 9.17 -18.89 7.28
N SER A 119 9.83 -18.25 6.32
CA SER A 119 9.56 -16.86 5.93
C SER A 119 9.91 -16.63 4.47
N ARG A 120 9.63 -15.42 3.99
CA ARG A 120 10.08 -14.95 2.68
C ARG A 120 10.77 -13.62 2.81
N GLU A 121 11.77 -13.40 1.98
CA GLU A 121 12.38 -12.08 1.83
C GLU A 121 11.92 -11.49 0.51
N TYR A 122 11.42 -10.27 0.55
CA TYR A 122 11.07 -9.50 -0.63
C TYR A 122 12.04 -8.33 -0.75
N PHE A 123 12.53 -8.13 -1.96
CA PHE A 123 13.40 -7.02 -2.29
C PHE A 123 12.62 -6.07 -3.19
N PHE A 124 12.64 -4.79 -2.86
CA PHE A 124 11.91 -3.77 -3.58
C PHE A 124 12.85 -2.67 -4.05
N THR A 125 12.67 -2.21 -5.29
CA THR A 125 13.32 -1.00 -5.80
C THR A 125 12.36 0.16 -5.94
N PHE A 126 12.86 1.37 -5.71
CA PHE A 126 12.16 2.62 -5.96
C PHE A 126 13.16 3.76 -6.23
N ASP A 127 12.65 4.89 -6.73
CA ASP A 127 13.45 6.06 -7.14
C ASP A 127 14.33 6.60 -6.00
N SER A 128 15.61 6.83 -6.29
CA SER A 128 16.63 7.29 -5.31
C SER A 128 16.36 8.66 -4.71
N LYS A 129 15.45 9.45 -5.28
CA LYS A 129 15.01 10.72 -4.68
C LYS A 129 14.35 10.54 -3.32
N TYR A 130 13.79 9.35 -3.03
CA TYR A 130 13.16 9.01 -1.76
C TYR A 130 14.10 8.32 -0.76
N ARG A 131 15.40 8.22 -1.03
CA ARG A 131 16.34 7.49 -0.15
C ARG A 131 16.34 7.99 1.31
N ASN A 132 16.16 9.29 1.52
CA ASN A 132 16.15 9.88 2.86
C ASN A 132 14.84 9.58 3.63
N ASN A 133 13.81 9.03 2.97
CA ASN A 133 12.52 8.70 3.57
C ASN A 133 12.49 7.31 4.23
N ILE A 134 13.59 6.57 4.16
CA ILE A 134 13.71 5.25 4.77
C ILE A 134 14.91 5.21 5.72
N ILE A 135 14.84 4.33 6.71
CA ILE A 135 15.94 4.01 7.62
C ILE A 135 15.95 2.50 7.89
N TYR A 136 17.11 1.95 8.26
CA TYR A 136 17.19 0.58 8.78
C TYR A 136 16.31 0.44 10.03
N VAL A 137 15.50 -0.62 10.08
CA VAL A 137 14.51 -0.88 11.16
C VAL A 137 13.38 0.17 11.21
N GLY A 138 13.26 1.03 10.18
CA GLY A 138 12.16 1.97 10.04
C GLY A 138 10.88 1.33 9.50
N SER A 139 9.75 2.01 9.70
CA SER A 139 8.46 1.63 9.14
C SER A 139 8.31 2.06 7.69
N ILE A 140 7.65 1.23 6.89
CA ILE A 140 7.26 1.52 5.51
C ILE A 140 5.96 0.79 5.20
N ALA A 141 5.08 1.40 4.41
CA ALA A 141 3.86 0.74 3.92
C ALA A 141 4.04 0.32 2.45
N ILE A 142 3.98 -0.99 2.19
CA ILE A 142 4.04 -1.55 0.82
C ILE A 142 2.70 -2.19 0.49
N ASN A 143 2.02 -1.70 -0.55
CA ASN A 143 0.63 -2.07 -0.86
C ASN A 143 -0.29 -1.99 0.37
N GLY A 144 -0.06 -1.00 1.24
CA GLY A 144 -0.83 -0.81 2.48
C GLY A 144 -0.50 -1.79 3.59
N VAL A 145 0.55 -2.61 3.46
CA VAL A 145 1.03 -3.45 4.56
C VAL A 145 2.14 -2.70 5.30
N SER A 146 1.95 -2.46 6.60
CA SER A 146 2.95 -1.92 7.51
C SER A 146 4.05 -2.95 7.72
N LEU A 147 5.28 -2.58 7.37
CA LEU A 147 6.44 -3.45 7.34
C LEU A 147 7.65 -2.73 7.94
N THR A 148 8.65 -3.53 8.32
CA THR A 148 9.94 -3.03 8.81
C THR A 148 10.99 -3.20 7.73
N VAL A 149 11.73 -2.13 7.44
CA VAL A 149 12.90 -2.16 6.54
C VAL A 149 14.00 -3.01 7.19
N ALA A 150 14.09 -4.27 6.78
CA ALA A 150 15.03 -5.23 7.33
C ALA A 150 16.46 -4.97 6.87
N GLN A 151 16.66 -4.37 5.70
CA GLN A 151 17.97 -3.90 5.24
C GLN A 151 17.81 -2.88 4.10
N ILE A 152 18.75 -1.95 4.03
CA ILE A 152 18.99 -1.14 2.83
C ILE A 152 20.17 -1.80 2.11
N GLU A 153 19.87 -2.57 1.06
CA GLU A 153 20.85 -3.43 0.38
C GLU A 153 21.79 -2.61 -0.51
N LYS A 154 21.24 -1.62 -1.21
CA LYS A 154 21.99 -0.77 -2.13
C LYS A 154 21.32 0.57 -2.35
N GLU A 155 22.12 1.62 -2.37
CA GLU A 155 21.70 2.94 -2.85
C GLU A 155 22.53 3.30 -4.08
N THR A 156 21.85 3.59 -5.18
CA THR A 156 22.48 4.06 -6.41
C THR A 156 21.97 5.44 -6.75
N LYS A 157 22.57 6.07 -7.77
CA LYS A 157 22.06 7.35 -8.28
C LYS A 157 20.63 7.28 -8.81
N LYS A 158 20.12 6.10 -9.18
CA LYS A 158 18.79 5.95 -9.82
C LYS A 158 17.76 5.32 -8.89
N GLU A 159 18.17 4.32 -8.13
CA GLU A 159 17.26 3.52 -7.31
C GLU A 159 17.88 3.15 -5.97
N VAL A 160 16.99 2.91 -5.01
CA VAL A 160 17.27 2.29 -3.71
C VAL A 160 16.70 0.88 -3.75
N LEU A 161 17.46 -0.09 -3.25
CA LEU A 161 17.06 -1.46 -3.06
C LEU A 161 16.93 -1.73 -1.55
N ILE A 162 15.74 -2.11 -1.10
CA ILE A 162 15.49 -2.52 0.28
C ILE A 162 15.08 -3.98 0.35
N LYS A 163 15.31 -4.59 1.50
CA LYS A 163 14.84 -5.93 1.87
C LYS A 163 13.79 -5.83 2.97
N ILE A 164 12.73 -6.61 2.83
CA ILE A 164 11.69 -6.83 3.83
C ILE A 164 11.57 -8.33 4.11
N ALA A 165 11.48 -8.69 5.39
CA ALA A 165 11.13 -10.04 5.81
C ALA A 165 9.60 -10.15 5.99
N ILE A 166 9.00 -11.17 5.40
CA ILE A 166 7.56 -11.45 5.45
C ILE A 166 7.35 -12.76 6.19
N ILE A 167 6.62 -12.68 7.30
CA ILE A 167 6.21 -13.84 8.10
C ILE A 167 5.06 -14.62 7.41
N PRO A 168 4.84 -15.90 7.77
CA PRO A 168 3.81 -16.72 7.14
C PRO A 168 2.41 -16.11 7.19
N HIS A 169 2.02 -15.55 8.33
CA HIS A 169 0.70 -14.96 8.50
C HIS A 169 0.46 -13.83 7.50
N THR A 170 1.35 -12.82 7.46
CA THR A 170 1.29 -11.70 6.51
C THR A 170 1.27 -12.18 5.06
N TYR A 171 2.06 -13.21 4.71
CA TYR A 171 2.03 -13.76 3.36
C TYR A 171 0.65 -14.32 2.99
N GLU A 172 0.03 -15.10 3.88
CA GLU A 172 -1.24 -15.77 3.58
C GLU A 172 -2.41 -14.80 3.45
N VAL A 173 -2.43 -13.76 4.29
CA VAL A 173 -3.58 -12.83 4.40
C VAL A 173 -3.44 -11.58 3.52
N THR A 174 -2.34 -11.43 2.78
CA THR A 174 -2.12 -10.28 1.90
C THR A 174 -1.76 -10.70 0.48
N ASN A 175 -1.83 -9.76 -0.46
CA ASN A 175 -1.51 -9.99 -1.86
C ASN A 175 -0.02 -10.30 -2.12
N PHE A 176 0.85 -10.26 -1.10
CA PHE A 176 2.23 -10.75 -1.20
C PHE A 176 2.29 -12.17 -1.76
N ARG A 177 1.28 -13.02 -1.47
CA ARG A 177 1.20 -14.38 -2.04
C ARG A 177 1.03 -14.47 -3.54
N TYR A 178 0.57 -13.40 -4.18
CA TYR A 178 0.33 -13.35 -5.62
C TYR A 178 1.39 -12.55 -6.37
N MET A 179 2.23 -11.77 -5.66
CA MET A 179 3.27 -10.96 -6.27
C MET A 179 4.36 -11.80 -6.93
N LYS A 180 4.87 -11.27 -8.04
CA LYS A 180 5.98 -11.82 -8.82
C LYS A 180 7.07 -10.77 -9.01
N ILE A 181 8.25 -11.24 -9.38
CA ILE A 181 9.34 -10.35 -9.78
C ILE A 181 8.87 -9.47 -10.95
N GLY A 182 9.13 -8.16 -10.85
CA GLY A 182 8.72 -7.15 -11.80
C GLY A 182 7.39 -6.47 -11.49
N ASP A 183 6.56 -7.04 -10.60
CA ASP A 183 5.26 -6.47 -10.27
C ASP A 183 5.41 -5.09 -9.58
N PRO A 184 4.56 -4.12 -9.92
CA PRO A 184 4.58 -2.81 -9.27
C PRO A 184 3.88 -2.83 -7.92
N VAL A 185 4.44 -2.10 -6.97
CA VAL A 185 3.89 -1.94 -5.62
C VAL A 185 3.70 -0.47 -5.28
N ASN A 186 2.67 -0.16 -4.51
CA ASN A 186 2.50 1.15 -3.89
C ASN A 186 3.42 1.26 -2.69
N ILE A 187 4.11 2.39 -2.56
CA ILE A 187 4.96 2.70 -1.41
C ILE A 187 4.47 3.99 -0.78
N GLU A 188 4.16 3.92 0.52
CA GLU A 188 3.97 5.08 1.38
C GLU A 188 5.06 5.05 2.46
N PHE A 189 5.81 6.15 2.56
CA PHE A 189 6.87 6.31 3.55
C PHE A 189 6.30 6.85 4.86
N ASP A 190 6.99 6.53 5.97
CA ASP A 190 6.58 7.01 7.29
C ASP A 190 6.45 8.54 7.31
N MET A 191 5.25 8.95 7.67
CA MET A 191 4.84 10.34 7.74
C MET A 191 5.70 11.12 8.75
N LEU A 192 6.09 10.49 9.87
CA LEU A 192 6.98 11.11 10.85
C LEU A 192 8.34 11.45 10.24
N GLY A 193 8.92 10.51 9.47
CA GLY A 193 10.16 10.73 8.73
C GLY A 193 10.03 11.89 7.74
N LYS A 194 8.90 11.99 7.02
CA LYS A 194 8.63 13.10 6.08
C LYS A 194 8.63 14.46 6.76
N TYR A 195 8.02 14.60 7.94
CA TYR A 195 8.05 15.87 8.68
C TYR A 195 9.44 16.20 9.21
N VAL A 196 10.17 15.22 9.78
CA VAL A 196 11.55 15.43 10.25
C VAL A 196 12.44 15.94 9.11
N LEU A 197 12.37 15.32 7.93
CA LEU A 197 13.12 15.77 6.75
C LEU A 197 12.72 17.18 6.31
N LYS A 198 11.43 17.53 6.39
CA LYS A 198 10.97 18.88 6.05
C LYS A 198 11.53 19.92 7.02
N ILE A 199 11.56 19.61 8.32
CA ILE A 199 12.10 20.50 9.36
C ILE A 199 13.60 20.71 9.15
N ILE A 200 14.37 19.62 9.01
CA ILE A 200 15.83 19.69 8.82
C ILE A 200 16.20 20.43 7.53
N LYS A 201 15.45 20.25 6.43
CA LYS A 201 15.71 20.97 5.18
C LYS A 201 15.34 22.46 5.23
N ASN A 202 14.49 22.85 6.17
CA ASN A 202 14.02 24.23 6.34
C ASN A 202 14.68 24.87 7.58
N GLU A 203 16.02 24.92 7.67
CA GLU A 203 16.83 25.44 8.80
C GLU A 203 16.49 26.87 9.33
N ASN A 204 15.36 27.49 8.95
CA ASN A 204 14.84 28.77 9.44
C ASN A 204 13.46 28.69 10.12
N LEU A 205 13.02 27.53 10.60
CA LEU A 205 11.80 27.47 11.44
C LEU A 205 12.14 27.94 12.87
N LYS A 206 11.92 29.24 13.14
CA LYS A 206 11.73 29.72 14.51
C LYS A 206 10.44 29.06 15.03
N LEU A 207 10.58 28.15 15.99
CA LEU A 207 9.47 27.62 16.79
C LEU A 207 8.85 28.74 17.64
#